data_AF-A0A9X1R479-F1
#
_entry.id   AF-A0A9X1R479-F1
#
_cell.length_a   1.000
_cell.length_b   1.000
_cell.length_c   1.000
_cell.angle_alpha   90.00
_cell.angle_beta   90.00
_cell.angle_gamma   90.00
#
_symmetry.space_group_name_H-M   'P 1'
#
loop_
_entity.id
_entity.type
_entity.pdbx_description
1 polymer ?
#
loop_
_entity_poly.entity_id
_entity_poly.type
_entity_poly.pdbx_seq_one_letter_code
_entity_poly.pdbx_strand_id
1 'polypeptide(L)'
;MNHFNLITSLVLLGLTVLCFWLPFKEGNKRTGIITGIILCIIIAWTILAELEFLVIFIWPFILVFQIIFLTYWTFRKFKRPKIGKYVSSFLTLGFILLCMSPWISDWTFSKNDARKLLSKHNIELKDDFKILKNESGGFMDYAHTLKIQISDSDKSRIAKEIRESKGFLEGVDFKNNFPSADYDTFEKLNFETENYLNREYYLKEPMEDGTIHFHFQLSKTENELQYIGTDE
;
A
#
# COMPACT_ATOMS: atom_id res chain seq x y z
N MET A 1 24.69 6.04 -13.89
CA MET A 1 24.29 4.64 -13.56
C MET A 1 24.96 4.21 -12.26
N ASN A 2 24.17 4.01 -11.20
CA ASN A 2 24.65 3.53 -9.90
C ASN A 2 25.26 2.10 -10.01
N HIS A 3 26.26 1.77 -9.18
CA HIS A 3 26.86 0.43 -9.08
C HIS A 3 25.78 -0.64 -8.85
N PHE A 4 24.74 -0.31 -8.07
CA PHE A 4 23.59 -1.19 -7.86
C PHE A 4 22.91 -1.58 -9.18
N ASN A 5 22.55 -0.61 -10.02
CA ASN A 5 21.89 -0.82 -11.31
C ASN A 5 22.80 -1.59 -12.29
N LEU A 6 24.12 -1.35 -12.24
CA LEU A 6 25.07 -2.12 -13.06
C LEU A 6 25.08 -3.60 -12.65
N ILE A 7 25.22 -3.89 -11.36
CA ILE A 7 25.29 -5.27 -10.86
C ILE A 7 23.97 -6.00 -11.13
N THR A 8 22.85 -5.36 -10.81
CA THR A 8 21.53 -5.98 -10.98
C THR A 8 21.16 -6.17 -12.46
N SER A 9 21.56 -5.27 -13.36
CA SER A 9 21.37 -5.50 -14.81
C SER A 9 22.18 -6.67 -15.33
N LEU A 10 23.44 -6.83 -14.89
CA LEU A 10 24.27 -7.98 -15.27
C LEU A 10 23.64 -9.30 -14.82
N VAL A 11 23.08 -9.35 -13.61
CA VAL A 11 22.34 -10.52 -13.11
C VAL A 11 21.12 -10.82 -14.00
N LEU A 12 20.29 -9.81 -14.29
CA LEU A 12 19.11 -9.97 -15.13
C LEU A 12 19.45 -10.39 -16.56
N LEU A 13 20.54 -9.89 -17.13
CA LEU A 13 21.02 -10.30 -18.44
C LEU A 13 21.52 -11.75 -18.42
N GLY A 14 22.26 -12.15 -17.38
CA GLY A 14 22.69 -13.55 -17.20
C GLY A 14 21.51 -14.51 -17.13
N LEU A 15 20.46 -14.16 -16.37
CA LEU A 15 19.21 -14.92 -16.31
C LEU A 15 18.45 -14.92 -17.64
N THR A 16 18.49 -13.81 -18.38
CA THR A 16 17.89 -13.72 -19.73
C THR A 16 18.56 -14.69 -20.71
N VAL A 17 19.89 -14.82 -20.66
CA VAL A 17 20.62 -15.81 -21.48
C VAL A 17 20.17 -17.23 -21.15
N LEU A 18 19.93 -17.54 -19.87
CA LEU A 18 19.38 -18.85 -19.48
C LEU A 18 17.93 -19.05 -19.96
N CYS A 19 17.11 -17.98 -19.93
CA CYS A 19 15.73 -18.00 -20.45
C CYS A 19 15.70 -18.23 -21.95
N PHE A 20 16.71 -17.77 -22.69
CA PHE A 20 16.91 -18.11 -24.09
C PHE A 20 17.38 -19.55 -24.27
N TRP A 21 18.43 -19.96 -23.54
CA TRP A 21 19.16 -21.19 -23.77
C TRP A 21 18.36 -22.46 -23.44
N LEU A 22 17.63 -22.48 -22.32
CA LEU A 22 16.90 -23.69 -21.90
C LEU A 22 15.80 -24.11 -22.89
N PRO A 23 14.86 -23.23 -23.31
CA PRO A 23 13.87 -23.58 -24.33
C PRO A 23 14.51 -23.94 -25.67
N PHE A 24 15.59 -23.23 -26.05
CA PHE A 24 16.28 -23.47 -27.30
C PHE A 24 16.88 -24.89 -27.35
N LYS A 25 17.49 -25.35 -26.25
CA LYS A 25 18.05 -26.70 -26.13
C LYS A 25 16.98 -27.80 -26.12
N GLU A 26 15.80 -27.52 -25.56
CA GLU A 26 14.64 -28.42 -25.56
C GLU A 26 13.87 -28.42 -26.89
N GLY A 27 14.39 -27.76 -27.93
CA GLY A 27 13.79 -27.73 -29.27
C GLY A 27 12.71 -26.65 -29.47
N ASN A 28 12.34 -25.90 -28.43
CA ASN A 28 11.41 -24.78 -28.55
C ASN A 28 12.13 -23.45 -28.80
N LYS A 29 12.77 -23.38 -29.98
CA LYS A 29 13.61 -22.25 -30.38
C LYS A 29 12.85 -20.92 -30.43
N ARG A 30 11.59 -20.92 -30.91
CA ARG A 30 10.77 -19.71 -31.01
C ARG A 30 10.53 -19.08 -29.65
N THR A 31 10.12 -19.86 -28.65
CA THR A 31 9.90 -19.35 -27.29
C THR A 31 11.18 -18.78 -26.70
N GLY A 32 12.31 -19.49 -26.82
CA GLY A 32 13.60 -18.98 -26.30
C GLY A 32 14.01 -17.65 -26.93
N ILE A 33 13.92 -17.52 -28.26
CA ILE A 33 14.26 -16.30 -29.00
C ILE A 33 13.36 -15.14 -28.57
N ILE A 34 12.03 -15.34 -28.59
CA ILE A 34 11.06 -14.28 -28.28
C ILE A 34 11.26 -13.79 -26.84
N THR A 35 11.32 -14.71 -25.87
CA THR A 35 11.51 -14.35 -24.47
C THR A 35 12.85 -13.65 -24.24
N GLY A 36 13.93 -14.15 -24.82
CA GLY A 36 15.26 -13.53 -24.71
C GLY A 36 15.29 -12.10 -25.26
N ILE A 37 14.74 -11.89 -26.47
CA ILE A 37 14.71 -10.56 -27.11
C ILE A 37 13.88 -9.58 -26.28
N ILE A 38 12.67 -9.96 -25.87
CA ILE A 38 11.79 -9.08 -25.08
C ILE A 38 12.49 -8.66 -23.78
N LEU A 39 13.05 -9.61 -23.04
CA LEU A 39 13.75 -9.32 -21.78
C LEU A 39 14.97 -8.41 -22.00
N CYS A 40 15.79 -8.69 -23.02
CA CYS A 40 16.94 -7.84 -23.35
C CYS A 40 16.50 -6.42 -23.72
N ILE A 41 15.43 -6.26 -24.51
CA ILE A 41 14.92 -4.94 -24.90
C ILE A 41 14.43 -4.18 -23.67
N ILE A 42 13.65 -4.81 -22.78
CA ILE A 42 13.14 -4.14 -21.58
C ILE A 42 14.30 -3.70 -20.69
N ILE A 43 15.27 -4.59 -20.42
CA ILE A 43 16.43 -4.25 -19.58
C ILE A 43 17.24 -3.13 -20.23
N ALA A 44 17.59 -3.25 -21.51
CA ALA A 44 18.35 -2.22 -22.22
C ALA A 44 17.62 -0.88 -22.25
N TRP A 45 16.31 -0.89 -22.46
CA TRP A 45 15.50 0.34 -22.47
C TRP A 45 15.49 1.01 -21.10
N THR A 46 15.30 0.25 -20.00
CA THR A 46 15.33 0.83 -18.65
C THR A 46 16.69 1.45 -18.29
N ILE A 47 17.79 0.95 -18.87
CA ILE A 47 19.14 1.50 -18.67
C ILE A 47 19.37 2.73 -19.55
N LEU A 48 19.06 2.65 -20.85
CA LEU A 48 19.37 3.69 -21.83
C LEU A 48 18.50 4.93 -21.68
N ALA A 49 17.25 4.77 -21.24
CA ALA A 49 16.34 5.89 -21.06
C ALA A 49 16.50 6.60 -19.69
N GLU A 50 17.53 6.22 -18.91
CA GLU A 50 17.82 6.77 -17.58
C GLU A 50 16.59 6.78 -16.64
N LEU A 51 15.71 5.77 -16.81
CA LEU A 51 14.47 5.64 -16.06
C LEU A 51 14.75 5.00 -14.69
N GLU A 52 15.63 5.62 -13.90
CA GLU A 52 16.11 5.07 -12.62
C GLU A 52 14.94 4.85 -11.64
N PHE A 53 13.92 5.71 -11.65
CA PHE A 53 12.71 5.51 -10.86
C PHE A 53 11.91 4.26 -11.28
N LEU A 54 11.89 3.90 -12.57
CA LEU A 54 11.15 2.71 -13.03
C LEU A 54 11.89 1.40 -12.74
N VAL A 55 13.21 1.44 -12.50
CA VAL A 55 14.01 0.25 -12.21
C VAL A 55 13.47 -0.48 -10.98
N ILE A 56 13.10 0.24 -9.92
CA ILE A 56 12.58 -0.35 -8.67
C ILE A 56 11.25 -1.08 -8.88
N PHE A 57 10.45 -0.67 -9.87
CA PHE A 57 9.17 -1.31 -10.20
C PHE A 57 9.33 -2.44 -11.20
N ILE A 58 10.13 -2.26 -12.25
CA ILE A 58 10.16 -3.22 -13.37
C ILE A 58 11.09 -4.40 -13.08
N TRP A 59 12.24 -4.17 -12.46
CA TRP A 59 13.27 -5.21 -12.33
C TRP A 59 12.87 -6.35 -11.39
N PRO A 60 12.18 -6.11 -10.25
CA PRO A 60 11.63 -7.20 -9.46
C PRO A 60 10.66 -8.08 -10.23
N PHE A 61 9.81 -7.50 -11.08
CA PHE A 61 8.87 -8.28 -11.92
C PHE A 61 9.62 -9.12 -12.95
N ILE A 62 10.65 -8.56 -13.60
CA ILE A 62 11.50 -9.32 -14.52
C ILE A 62 12.18 -10.48 -13.79
N LEU A 63 12.76 -10.21 -12.63
CA LEU A 63 13.47 -11.22 -11.85
C LEU A 63 12.53 -12.38 -11.47
N VAL A 64 11.34 -12.08 -10.94
CA VAL A 64 10.36 -13.12 -10.58
C VAL A 64 9.89 -13.88 -11.81
N PHE A 65 9.62 -13.19 -12.92
CA PHE A 65 9.28 -13.86 -14.19
C PHE A 65 10.38 -14.82 -14.63
N GLN A 66 11.65 -14.39 -14.62
CA GLN A 66 12.79 -15.23 -14.97
C GLN A 66 12.90 -16.45 -14.06
N ILE A 67 12.73 -16.29 -12.74
CA ILE A 67 12.75 -17.40 -11.78
C ILE A 67 11.64 -18.43 -12.11
N ILE A 68 10.40 -17.96 -12.32
CA ILE A 68 9.26 -18.83 -12.66
C ILE A 68 9.51 -19.56 -13.99
N PHE A 69 9.95 -18.82 -15.01
CA PHE A 69 10.18 -19.34 -16.35
C PHE A 69 11.32 -20.36 -16.37
N LEU A 70 12.45 -20.05 -15.74
CA LEU A 70 13.59 -20.96 -15.62
C LEU A 70 13.23 -22.21 -14.83
N THR A 71 12.42 -22.08 -13.77
CA THR A 71 11.93 -23.25 -13.00
C THR A 71 11.17 -24.22 -13.90
N TYR A 72 10.19 -23.71 -14.66
CA TYR A 72 9.41 -24.52 -15.59
C TYR A 72 10.30 -25.26 -16.62
N TRP A 73 11.21 -24.53 -17.27
CA TRP A 73 12.06 -25.09 -18.31
C TRP A 73 13.16 -26.03 -17.77
N THR A 74 13.64 -25.77 -16.56
CA THR A 74 14.59 -26.66 -15.88
C THR A 74 13.96 -28.02 -15.62
N PHE A 75 12.75 -28.07 -15.07
CA PHE A 75 12.04 -29.34 -14.85
C PHE A 75 11.71 -30.07 -16.16
N ARG A 76 11.42 -29.34 -17.23
CA ARG A 76 11.21 -29.92 -18.56
C ARG A 76 12.49 -30.60 -19.08
N LYS A 77 13.65 -29.95 -18.91
CA LYS A 77 14.96 -30.53 -19.24
C LYS A 77 15.29 -31.79 -18.44
N PHE A 78 14.84 -31.87 -17.20
CA PHE A 78 14.93 -33.09 -16.38
C PHE A 78 13.84 -34.13 -16.68
N LYS A 79 13.11 -34.00 -17.80
CA LYS A 79 12.01 -34.90 -18.21
C LYS A 79 10.87 -35.01 -17.19
N ARG A 80 10.67 -33.97 -16.37
CA ARG A 80 9.61 -33.86 -15.36
C ARG A 80 8.64 -32.69 -15.64
N PRO A 81 8.01 -32.62 -16.82
CA PRO A 81 7.22 -31.45 -17.22
C PRO A 81 5.97 -31.22 -16.35
N LYS A 82 5.37 -32.29 -15.80
CA LYS A 82 4.22 -32.17 -14.88
C LYS A 82 4.60 -31.44 -13.59
N ILE A 83 5.73 -31.83 -12.98
CA ILE A 83 6.26 -31.17 -11.77
C ILE A 83 6.62 -29.73 -12.10
N GLY A 84 7.30 -29.49 -13.23
CA GLY A 84 7.60 -28.14 -13.69
C GLY A 84 6.38 -27.24 -13.76
N LYS A 85 5.26 -27.75 -14.31
CA LYS A 85 3.98 -27.03 -14.36
C LYS A 85 3.45 -26.71 -12.96
N TYR A 86 3.38 -27.68 -12.05
CA TYR A 86 2.86 -27.44 -10.70
C TYR A 86 3.70 -26.43 -9.92
N VAL A 87 5.04 -26.58 -9.94
CA VAL A 87 5.94 -25.68 -9.21
C VAL A 87 5.87 -24.27 -9.80
N SER A 88 5.91 -24.11 -11.13
CA SER A 88 5.78 -22.78 -11.74
C SER A 88 4.43 -22.14 -11.43
N SER A 89 3.33 -22.92 -11.46
CA SER A 89 2.00 -22.41 -11.12
C SER A 89 1.92 -21.97 -9.66
N PHE A 90 2.53 -22.71 -8.74
CA PHE A 90 2.57 -22.33 -7.32
C PHE A 90 3.36 -21.03 -7.11
N LEU A 91 4.53 -20.89 -7.78
CA LEU A 91 5.31 -19.65 -7.73
C LEU A 91 4.55 -18.46 -8.34
N THR A 92 3.86 -18.66 -9.46
CA THR A 92 3.01 -17.62 -10.06
C THR A 92 1.89 -17.21 -9.11
N LEU A 93 1.21 -18.17 -8.47
CA LEU A 93 0.15 -17.87 -7.51
C LEU A 93 0.70 -17.10 -6.31
N GLY A 94 1.83 -17.54 -5.75
CA GLY A 94 2.50 -16.83 -4.64
C GLY A 94 2.87 -15.40 -5.00
N PHE A 95 3.38 -15.17 -6.21
CA PHE A 95 3.68 -13.82 -6.69
C PHE A 95 2.43 -12.96 -6.85
N ILE A 96 1.35 -13.50 -7.43
CA ILE A 96 0.07 -12.78 -7.54
C ILE A 96 -0.45 -12.40 -6.16
N LEU A 97 -0.42 -13.33 -5.19
CA LEU A 97 -0.85 -13.06 -3.81
C LEU A 97 0.01 -11.97 -3.14
N LEU A 98 1.33 -11.96 -3.41
CA LEU A 98 2.22 -10.92 -2.93
C LEU A 98 1.85 -9.55 -3.51
N CYS A 99 1.62 -9.46 -4.82
CA CYS A 99 1.16 -8.24 -5.48
C CYS A 99 -0.20 -7.77 -4.94
N MET A 100 -1.10 -8.70 -4.61
CA MET A 100 -2.43 -8.38 -4.07
C MET A 100 -2.44 -8.14 -2.56
N SER A 101 -1.31 -8.26 -1.86
CA SER A 101 -1.26 -8.19 -0.40
C SER A 101 -1.88 -6.91 0.20
N PRO A 102 -1.73 -5.70 -0.40
CA PRO A 102 -2.40 -4.50 0.14
C PRO A 102 -3.92 -4.63 0.10
N TRP A 103 -4.49 -5.05 -1.04
CA TRP A 103 -5.93 -5.26 -1.19
C TRP A 103 -6.48 -6.37 -0.28
N ILE A 104 -5.68 -7.42 -0.05
CA ILE A 104 -6.06 -8.50 0.87
C ILE A 104 -6.12 -7.96 2.31
N SER A 105 -5.15 -7.13 2.71
CA SER A 105 -5.15 -6.48 4.02
C SER A 105 -6.41 -5.64 4.22
N ASP A 106 -6.75 -4.82 3.22
CA ASP A 106 -7.96 -3.98 3.28
C ASP A 106 -9.25 -4.80 3.33
N TRP A 107 -9.33 -5.89 2.57
CA TRP A 107 -10.50 -6.77 2.55
C TRP A 107 -10.66 -7.59 3.83
N THR A 108 -9.55 -7.95 4.48
CA THR A 108 -9.56 -8.74 5.72
C THR A 108 -9.67 -7.87 6.99
N PHE A 109 -9.70 -6.54 6.84
CA PHE A 109 -9.81 -5.59 7.95
C PHE A 109 -11.12 -5.77 8.73
N SER A 110 -11.00 -6.06 10.02
CA SER A 110 -12.13 -6.41 10.88
C SER A 110 -12.57 -5.27 11.81
N LYS A 111 -13.74 -5.42 12.45
CA LYS A 111 -14.20 -4.50 13.50
C LYS A 111 -13.21 -4.44 14.69
N ASN A 112 -12.50 -5.52 14.98
CA ASN A 112 -11.53 -5.51 16.08
C ASN A 112 -10.31 -4.69 15.72
N ASP A 113 -9.88 -4.73 14.45
CA ASP A 113 -8.77 -3.91 13.95
C ASP A 113 -9.15 -2.43 13.98
N ALA A 114 -10.37 -2.09 13.54
CA ALA A 114 -10.91 -0.73 13.65
C ALA A 114 -10.94 -0.23 15.11
N ARG A 115 -11.39 -1.05 16.07
CA ARG A 115 -11.36 -0.68 17.50
C ARG A 115 -9.94 -0.45 17.98
N LYS A 116 -9.01 -1.35 17.63
CA LYS A 116 -7.61 -1.23 18.01
C LYS A 116 -7.00 0.05 17.44
N LEU A 117 -7.24 0.34 16.16
CA LEU A 117 -6.78 1.56 15.50
C LEU A 117 -7.31 2.81 16.22
N LEU A 118 -8.62 2.95 16.37
CA LEU A 118 -9.22 4.11 17.02
C LEU A 118 -8.79 4.26 18.49
N SER A 119 -8.59 3.15 19.20
CA SER A 119 -8.11 3.18 20.59
C SER A 119 -6.69 3.75 20.74
N LYS A 120 -5.81 3.54 19.74
CA LYS A 120 -4.47 4.18 19.71
C LYS A 120 -4.58 5.71 19.71
N HIS A 121 -5.71 6.25 19.25
CA HIS A 121 -6.00 7.68 19.18
C HIS A 121 -6.92 8.17 20.30
N ASN A 122 -7.14 7.36 21.34
CA ASN A 122 -8.06 7.62 22.46
C ASN A 122 -9.52 7.81 22.00
N ILE A 123 -9.93 7.11 20.94
CA ILE A 123 -11.33 7.00 20.52
C ILE A 123 -11.77 5.56 20.75
N GLU A 124 -12.49 5.34 21.85
CA GLU A 124 -13.09 4.05 22.15
C GLU A 124 -14.52 4.02 21.59
N LEU A 125 -14.92 2.93 20.94
CA LEU A 125 -16.31 2.69 20.53
C LEU A 125 -16.94 1.69 21.48
N LYS A 126 -18.02 2.08 22.17
CA LYS A 126 -18.67 1.23 23.17
C LYS A 126 -19.75 0.35 22.56
N ASP A 127 -20.37 0.83 21.49
CA ASP A 127 -21.44 0.11 20.82
C ASP A 127 -20.94 -0.63 19.57
N ASP A 128 -21.84 -1.35 18.91
CA ASP A 128 -21.54 -1.95 17.62
C ASP A 128 -21.53 -0.87 16.51
N PHE A 129 -20.70 -1.09 15.50
CA PHE A 129 -20.53 -0.19 14.38
C PHE A 129 -20.36 -0.98 13.09
N LYS A 130 -20.53 -0.31 11.95
CA LYS A 130 -20.34 -0.90 10.63
C LYS A 130 -19.16 -0.24 9.93
N ILE A 131 -18.26 -1.04 9.37
CA ILE A 131 -17.21 -0.53 8.49
C ILE A 131 -17.87 -0.22 7.13
N LEU A 132 -17.79 1.03 6.71
CA LEU A 132 -18.31 1.49 5.42
C LEU A 132 -17.21 1.45 4.36
N LYS A 133 -15.99 1.84 4.75
CA LYS A 133 -14.83 1.92 3.86
C LYS A 133 -13.54 1.74 4.66
N ASN A 134 -12.59 1.00 4.11
CA ASN A 134 -11.22 0.92 4.61
C ASN A 134 -10.30 0.84 3.40
N GLU A 135 -9.37 1.78 3.29
CA GLU A 135 -8.36 1.82 2.23
C GLU A 135 -7.02 2.22 2.84
N SER A 136 -5.99 1.42 2.57
CA SER A 136 -4.63 1.73 2.98
C SER A 136 -3.66 1.61 1.81
N GLY A 137 -2.81 2.61 1.63
CA GLY A 137 -1.79 2.60 0.59
C GLY A 137 -1.44 3.98 0.06
N GLY A 138 -0.59 3.98 -0.97
CA GLY A 138 0.02 5.19 -1.50
C GLY A 138 1.27 4.85 -2.28
N PHE A 139 1.53 5.56 -3.38
CA PHE A 139 2.72 5.30 -4.22
C PHE A 139 3.92 6.16 -3.81
N MET A 140 3.69 7.42 -3.45
CA MET A 140 4.70 8.32 -2.90
C MET A 140 4.40 8.58 -1.43
N ASP A 141 3.15 8.97 -1.15
CA ASP A 141 2.70 9.33 0.19
C ASP A 141 1.70 8.27 0.65
N TYR A 142 1.92 7.70 1.84
CA TYR A 142 1.08 6.67 2.42
C TYR A 142 -0.12 7.30 3.13
N ALA A 143 -1.31 6.79 2.82
CA ALA A 143 -2.53 7.16 3.54
C ALA A 143 -3.29 5.91 4.00
N HIS A 144 -3.82 5.96 5.23
CA HIS A 144 -4.80 5.02 5.74
C HIS A 144 -6.11 5.75 6.05
N THR A 145 -7.17 5.40 5.32
CA THR A 145 -8.50 5.94 5.54
C THR A 145 -9.46 4.86 6.03
N LEU A 146 -10.18 5.17 7.10
CA LEU A 146 -11.22 4.30 7.66
C LEU A 146 -12.49 5.13 7.84
N LYS A 147 -13.61 4.67 7.26
CA LYS A 147 -14.94 5.25 7.45
C LYS A 147 -15.84 4.22 8.09
N ILE A 148 -16.44 4.59 9.22
CA ILE A 148 -17.34 3.72 9.97
C ILE A 148 -18.65 4.43 10.27
N GLN A 149 -19.72 3.64 10.37
CA GLN A 149 -21.01 4.07 10.87
C GLN A 149 -21.14 3.67 12.34
N ILE A 150 -21.27 4.64 13.24
CA ILE A 150 -21.31 4.47 14.70
C ILE A 150 -22.74 4.62 15.24
N SER A 151 -22.94 4.34 16.54
CA SER A 151 -24.21 4.58 17.22
C SER A 151 -24.42 6.08 17.53
N ASP A 152 -25.68 6.48 17.74
CA ASP A 152 -26.02 7.85 18.19
C ASP A 152 -25.38 8.19 19.54
N SER A 153 -25.27 7.20 20.43
CA SER A 153 -24.62 7.30 21.74
C SER A 153 -23.12 7.57 21.61
N ASP A 154 -22.42 6.78 20.79
CA ASP A 154 -20.99 7.00 20.54
C ASP A 154 -20.75 8.34 19.84
N LYS A 155 -21.58 8.70 18.85
CA LYS A 155 -21.52 10.00 18.19
C LYS A 155 -21.65 11.15 19.18
N SER A 156 -22.68 11.12 20.03
CA SER A 156 -22.96 12.19 20.99
C SER A 156 -21.83 12.33 22.01
N ARG A 157 -21.27 11.20 22.47
CA ARG A 157 -20.14 11.18 23.40
C ARG A 157 -18.88 11.74 22.76
N ILE A 158 -18.51 11.28 21.57
CA ILE A 158 -17.31 11.78 20.86
C ILE A 158 -17.47 13.27 20.52
N ALA A 159 -18.66 13.69 20.08
CA ALA A 159 -18.94 15.10 19.82
C ALA A 159 -18.76 15.97 21.06
N LYS A 160 -19.24 15.49 22.22
CA LYS A 160 -19.06 16.17 23.51
C LYS A 160 -17.58 16.25 23.88
N GLU A 161 -16.84 15.15 23.77
CA GLU A 161 -15.39 15.11 24.03
C GLU A 161 -14.59 16.09 23.15
N ILE A 162 -14.98 16.27 21.88
CA ILE A 162 -14.33 17.24 20.98
C ILE A 162 -14.67 18.69 21.40
N ARG A 163 -15.95 19.00 21.64
CA ARG A 163 -16.39 20.35 22.00
C ARG A 163 -15.90 20.83 23.37
N GLU A 164 -15.79 19.92 24.33
CA GLU A 164 -15.30 20.22 25.68
C GLU A 164 -13.76 20.20 25.76
N SER A 165 -13.06 19.89 24.67
CA SER A 165 -11.61 19.90 24.63
C SER A 165 -11.03 21.31 24.77
N LYS A 166 -9.91 21.42 25.47
CA LYS A 166 -9.20 22.70 25.61
C LYS A 166 -8.69 23.14 24.22
N GLY A 167 -8.97 24.40 23.86
CA GLY A 167 -8.55 24.96 22.57
C GLY A 167 -9.48 24.63 21.39
N PHE A 168 -10.70 24.18 21.67
CA PHE A 168 -11.72 23.97 20.64
C PHE A 168 -12.08 25.27 19.91
N LEU A 169 -12.06 25.24 18.58
CA LEU A 169 -12.43 26.36 17.70
C LEU A 169 -13.86 26.18 17.17
N GLU A 170 -14.79 27.00 17.65
CA GLU A 170 -16.20 26.95 17.27
C GLU A 170 -16.49 27.80 16.01
N GLY A 171 -17.22 27.21 15.05
CA GLY A 171 -18.02 27.98 14.09
C GLY A 171 -17.25 28.92 13.15
N VAL A 172 -16.03 28.56 12.76
CA VAL A 172 -15.23 29.42 11.87
C VAL A 172 -15.52 29.06 10.41
N ASP A 173 -16.05 30.03 9.66
CA ASP A 173 -16.21 29.94 8.21
C ASP A 173 -14.83 30.07 7.54
N PHE A 174 -14.11 28.95 7.44
CA PHE A 174 -12.78 28.87 6.83
C PHE A 174 -12.89 28.94 5.31
N LYS A 175 -13.28 30.11 4.76
CA LYS A 175 -13.45 30.30 3.32
C LYS A 175 -12.21 29.98 2.48
N ASN A 176 -11.00 30.11 3.04
CA ASN A 176 -9.75 29.87 2.32
C ASN A 176 -8.60 29.28 3.15
N ASN A 177 -8.69 29.20 4.49
CA ASN A 177 -7.62 28.69 5.35
C ASN A 177 -8.23 27.77 6.42
N PHE A 178 -8.28 26.47 6.15
CA PHE A 178 -8.64 25.50 7.17
C PHE A 178 -7.57 25.52 8.27
N PRO A 179 -7.97 25.42 9.54
CA PRO A 179 -7.02 25.31 10.63
C PRO A 179 -6.37 23.93 10.48
N SER A 180 -5.05 23.88 10.59
CA SER A 180 -4.30 22.63 10.57
C SER A 180 -3.46 22.57 11.84
N ALA A 181 -3.24 21.35 12.33
CA ALA A 181 -2.39 21.17 13.50
C ALA A 181 -0.95 21.59 13.17
N ASP A 182 -0.21 22.03 14.18
CA ASP A 182 1.17 22.46 13.99
C ASP A 182 2.12 21.28 14.26
N TYR A 183 2.91 20.93 13.23
CA TYR A 183 3.89 19.84 13.28
C TYR A 183 4.97 20.05 14.35
N ASP A 184 5.34 21.30 14.67
CA ASP A 184 6.39 21.58 15.65
C ASP A 184 5.90 21.49 17.09
N THR A 185 4.61 21.80 17.31
CA THR A 185 4.01 21.80 18.66
C THR A 185 3.40 20.46 19.05
N PHE A 186 2.98 19.65 18.06
CA PHE A 186 2.24 18.40 18.24
C PHE A 186 0.95 18.57 19.05
N GLU A 187 0.40 19.78 19.10
CA GLU A 187 -0.82 20.07 19.83
C GLU A 187 -2.05 19.51 19.09
N LYS A 188 -3.00 18.99 19.86
CA LYS A 188 -4.27 18.50 19.31
C LYS A 188 -5.19 19.67 19.00
N LEU A 189 -5.45 19.87 17.71
CA LEU A 189 -6.39 20.86 17.23
C LEU A 189 -7.78 20.22 17.13
N ASN A 190 -8.78 20.86 17.76
CA ASN A 190 -10.18 20.45 17.66
C ASN A 190 -10.99 21.64 17.12
N PHE A 191 -11.81 21.42 16.09
CA PHE A 191 -12.56 22.50 15.46
C PHE A 191 -13.84 22.03 14.80
N GLU A 192 -14.78 22.94 14.63
CA GLU A 192 -16.09 22.68 14.02
C GLU A 192 -16.22 23.42 12.69
N THR A 193 -16.51 22.67 11.62
CA THR A 193 -16.90 23.22 10.30
C THR A 193 -18.41 23.12 10.14
N GLU A 194 -18.99 23.54 9.01
CA GLU A 194 -20.44 23.40 8.78
C GLU A 194 -20.93 21.96 8.97
N ASN A 195 -20.21 20.99 8.40
CA ASN A 195 -20.66 19.59 8.30
C ASN A 195 -20.01 18.63 9.30
N TYR A 196 -18.85 18.97 9.86
CA TYR A 196 -18.04 18.04 10.65
C TYR A 196 -17.52 18.65 11.95
N LEU A 197 -17.37 17.78 12.95
CA LEU A 197 -16.49 18.00 14.10
C LEU A 197 -15.15 17.35 13.78
N ASN A 198 -14.08 18.13 13.83
CA ASN A 198 -12.75 17.71 13.40
C ASN A 198 -11.81 17.65 14.59
N ARG A 199 -10.91 16.67 14.55
CA ARG A 199 -9.75 16.58 15.42
C ARG A 199 -8.54 16.25 14.57
N GLU A 200 -7.50 17.07 14.67
CA GLU A 200 -6.27 16.94 13.90
C GLU A 200 -5.06 17.05 14.81
N TYR A 201 -4.02 16.24 14.56
CA TYR A 201 -2.75 16.32 15.27
C TYR A 201 -1.65 15.52 14.59
N TYR A 202 -0.42 15.80 15.02
CA TYR A 202 0.78 15.07 14.61
C TYR A 202 1.34 14.24 15.77
N LEU A 203 2.04 13.16 15.44
CA LEU A 203 2.90 12.43 16.35
C LEU A 203 4.36 12.67 16.00
N LYS A 204 5.21 12.72 17.02
CA LYS A 204 6.66 12.90 16.86
C LYS A 204 7.34 11.66 16.28
N GLU A 205 6.83 10.49 16.60
CA GLU A 205 7.33 9.22 16.10
C GLU A 205 6.23 8.57 15.24
N PRO A 206 6.58 8.02 14.06
CA PRO A 206 5.61 7.37 13.21
C PRO A 206 5.02 6.14 13.88
N MET A 207 3.76 5.86 13.56
CA MET A 207 3.11 4.62 13.93
C MET A 207 3.71 3.43 13.18
N GLU A 208 3.31 2.21 13.55
CA GLU A 208 3.78 0.97 12.92
C GLU A 208 3.54 0.93 11.39
N ASP A 209 2.53 1.66 10.91
CA ASP A 209 2.17 1.80 9.50
C ASP A 209 2.87 2.98 8.80
N GLY A 210 3.69 3.76 9.51
CA GLY A 210 4.42 4.91 9.00
C GLY A 210 3.71 6.26 9.16
N THR A 211 2.45 6.27 9.59
CA THR A 211 1.67 7.52 9.70
C THR A 211 2.12 8.41 10.86
N ILE A 212 2.12 9.73 10.62
CA ILE A 212 2.50 10.78 11.58
C ILE A 212 1.42 11.84 11.76
N HIS A 213 0.58 12.07 10.76
CA HIS A 213 -0.53 13.03 10.79
C HIS A 213 -1.86 12.32 10.84
N PHE A 214 -2.77 12.82 11.68
CA PHE A 214 -4.06 12.19 11.91
C PHE A 214 -5.17 13.21 11.87
N HIS A 215 -6.18 12.94 11.06
CA HIS A 215 -7.40 13.74 10.95
C HIS A 215 -8.63 12.85 11.17
N PHE A 216 -9.41 13.19 12.19
CA PHE A 216 -10.70 12.60 12.50
C PHE A 216 -11.82 13.56 12.12
N GLN A 217 -12.83 13.03 11.44
CA GLN A 217 -14.01 13.79 11.04
C GLN A 217 -15.27 13.06 11.49
N LEU A 218 -16.00 13.67 12.42
CA LEU A 218 -17.30 13.18 12.88
C LEU A 218 -18.40 13.98 12.18
N SER A 219 -19.25 13.29 11.41
CA SER A 219 -20.37 13.93 10.70
C SER A 219 -21.40 14.47 11.69
N LYS A 220 -21.86 15.71 11.46
CA LYS A 220 -22.95 16.30 12.26
C LYS A 220 -24.31 15.73 11.88
N THR A 221 -24.52 15.47 10.59
CA THR A 221 -25.80 15.01 10.04
C THR A 221 -25.92 13.50 10.11
N GLU A 222 -24.86 12.78 9.76
CA GLU A 222 -24.85 11.32 9.67
C GLU A 222 -24.13 10.70 10.87
N ASN A 223 -24.37 9.42 11.13
CA ASN A 223 -23.69 8.69 12.20
C ASN A 223 -22.38 8.10 11.70
N GLU A 224 -21.55 8.93 11.11
CA GLU A 224 -20.31 8.52 10.46
C GLU A 224 -19.10 9.17 11.14
N LEU A 225 -18.09 8.34 11.38
CA LEU A 225 -16.77 8.77 11.81
C LEU A 225 -15.76 8.34 10.75
N GLN A 226 -14.95 9.30 10.30
CA GLN A 226 -13.85 9.08 9.40
C GLN A 226 -12.53 9.30 10.14
N TYR A 227 -11.59 8.40 9.89
CA TYR A 227 -10.19 8.46 10.26
C TYR A 227 -9.35 8.56 8.99
N ILE A 228 -8.36 9.45 9.02
CA ILE A 228 -7.35 9.63 7.98
C ILE A 228 -6.01 9.72 8.71
N GLY A 229 -5.10 8.80 8.40
CA GLY A 229 -3.70 8.85 8.83
C GLY A 229 -2.79 8.98 7.62
N THR A 230 -1.82 9.89 7.65
CA THR A 230 -0.85 10.10 6.55
C THR A 230 0.58 10.17 7.09
N ASP A 231 1.55 9.90 6.22
CA ASP A 231 2.99 10.08 6.51
C ASP A 231 3.52 11.47 6.16
N GLU A 232 2.64 12.37 5.69
CA GLU A 232 2.86 13.81 5.50
C GLU A 232 2.36 14.64 6.69
#